data_AF-A0A929HZ30-F1
#
_entry.id   AF-A0A929HZ30-F1
#
_cell.length_a   1.000
_cell.length_b   1.000
_cell.length_c   1.000
_cell.angle_alpha   90.00
_cell.angle_beta   90.00
_cell.angle_gamma   90.00
#
_symmetry.space_group_name_H-M   'P 1'
#
loop_
_entity.id
_entity.type
_entity.pdbx_description
1 polymer ?
#
loop_
_entity_poly.entity_id
_entity_poly.type
_entity_poly.pdbx_seq_one_letter_code
_entity_poly.pdbx_strand_id
1 'polypeptide(L)' 'MRGGIVKIEDDVKETTDILKGFDIIHSIILFGSRARGLQGRDIDICIIPSKELGLRERLSIESSVP' A
#
# COMPACT_ATOMS: atom_id res chain seq x y z
N MET A 1 21.83 -8.32 -14.47
CA MET A 1 20.86 -7.28 -14.09
C MET A 1 19.67 -7.94 -13.39
N ARG A 2 19.61 -7.92 -12.05
CA ARG A 2 18.49 -8.47 -11.24
C ARG A 2 17.98 -7.49 -10.16
N GLY A 3 18.59 -6.31 -10.03
CA GLY A 3 18.32 -5.39 -8.93
C GLY A 3 16.97 -4.63 -8.99
N GLY A 4 16.27 -4.65 -10.13
CA GLY A 4 15.02 -3.91 -10.28
C GLY A 4 13.78 -4.62 -9.74
N ILE A 5 13.73 -5.96 -9.80
CA ILE A 5 12.56 -6.75 -9.35
C ILE A 5 12.53 -6.81 -7.82
N VAL A 6 13.68 -7.10 -7.21
CA VAL A 6 13.84 -7.19 -5.75
C VAL A 6 13.39 -5.91 -5.05
N LYS A 7 13.81 -4.75 -5.60
CA LYS A 7 13.49 -3.45 -5.02
C LYS A 7 11.98 -3.12 -5.06
N ILE A 8 11.25 -3.56 -6.09
CA ILE A 8 9.81 -3.32 -6.23
C ILE A 8 9.02 -4.13 -5.20
N GLU A 9 9.40 -5.39 -4.99
CA GLU A 9 8.78 -6.25 -3.98
C GLU A 9 9.01 -5.70 -2.57
N ASP A 10 10.20 -5.15 -2.31
CA ASP A 10 10.54 -4.55 -1.02
C ASP A 10 9.67 -3.32 -0.72
N ASP A 11 9.50 -2.38 -1.67
CA ASP A 11 8.68 -1.17 -1.44
C ASP A 11 7.20 -1.51 -1.19
N VAL A 12 6.63 -2.45 -1.97
CA VAL A 12 5.23 -2.85 -1.82
C VAL A 12 5.03 -3.54 -0.47
N LYS A 13 5.96 -4.40 -0.08
CA LYS A 13 5.91 -5.09 1.20
C LYS A 13 5.95 -4.10 2.36
N GLU A 14 6.89 -3.15 2.34
CA GLU A 14 7.02 -2.11 3.37
C GLU A 14 5.71 -1.33 3.55
N THR A 15 5.14 -0.83 2.45
CA THR A 15 3.85 -0.11 2.49
C THR A 15 2.72 -0.99 3.03
N THR A 16 2.64 -2.26 2.61
CA THR A 16 1.59 -3.16 3.12
C THR A 16 1.76 -3.51 4.60
N ASP A 17 3.00 -3.61 5.09
CA ASP A 17 3.28 -3.95 6.48
C ASP A 17 2.94 -2.77 7.41
N ILE A 18 3.17 -1.53 6.98
CA ILE A 18 2.67 -0.33 7.68
C ILE A 18 1.14 -0.35 7.74
N LEU A 19 0.47 -0.57 6.61
CA LEU A 19 -0.99 -0.55 6.53
C LEU A 19 -1.64 -1.67 7.37
N LYS A 20 -1.03 -2.86 7.47
CA LYS A 20 -1.50 -3.94 8.34
C LYS A 20 -1.47 -3.59 9.83
N GLY A 21 -0.73 -2.56 10.24
CA GLY A 21 -0.73 -2.06 11.62
C GLY A 21 -2.02 -1.34 12.02
N PHE A 22 -2.92 -1.07 11.07
CA PHE A 22 -4.21 -0.43 11.32
C PHE A 22 -5.33 -1.47 11.41
N ASP A 23 -5.87 -1.70 12.62
CA ASP A 23 -6.98 -2.63 12.87
C ASP A 23 -8.26 -2.32 12.06
N ILE A 24 -8.37 -1.09 11.56
CA ILE A 24 -9.50 -0.60 10.77
C ILE A 24 -9.43 -0.99 9.30
N ILE A 25 -8.30 -1.53 8.83
CA ILE A 25 -8.14 -1.96 7.44
C ILE A 25 -8.57 -3.43 7.34
N HIS A 26 -9.62 -3.67 6.56
CA HIS A 26 -10.09 -5.03 6.28
C HIS A 26 -9.26 -5.68 5.16
N SER A 27 -9.05 -4.94 4.07
CA SER A 27 -8.33 -5.44 2.90
C SER A 27 -7.47 -4.35 2.25
N ILE A 28 -6.37 -4.77 1.66
CA ILE A 28 -5.47 -3.94 0.85
C ILE A 28 -5.41 -4.55 -0.54
N ILE A 29 -5.74 -3.76 -1.56
CA ILE A 29 -5.74 -4.20 -2.96
C ILE A 29 -4.66 -3.43 -3.71
N LEU A 30 -3.67 -4.16 -4.25
CA LEU A 30 -2.68 -3.61 -5.17
C LEU A 30 -3.29 -3.55 -6.58
N PHE A 31 -3.19 -2.40 -7.24
CA PHE A 31 -3.64 -2.24 -8.62
C PHE A 31 -2.58 -1.50 -9.47
N GLY A 32 -2.96 -1.10 -10.68
CA GLY A 32 -2.10 -0.29 -11.54
C GLY A 32 -0.99 -1.06 -12.26
N SER A 33 0.12 -0.38 -12.51
CA SER A 33 1.24 -0.91 -13.32
C SER A 33 2.03 -2.00 -12.58
N ARG A 34 2.35 -1.77 -11.30
CA ARG A 34 3.09 -2.72 -10.46
C ARG A 34 2.30 -4.02 -10.20
N ALA A 35 0.97 -3.96 -10.05
CA ALA A 35 0.13 -5.16 -9.96
C ALA A 35 0.21 -6.08 -11.19
N ARG A 36 0.57 -5.52 -12.36
CA ARG A 36 0.74 -6.26 -13.62
C ARG A 36 2.18 -6.73 -13.86
N GLY A 37 3.06 -6.57 -12.88
CA GLY A 37 4.49 -6.88 -13.02
C GLY A 37 5.25 -5.93 -13.96
N LEU A 38 4.66 -4.78 -14.30
CA LEU A 38 5.29 -3.77 -15.13
C LEU A 38 6.13 -2.83 -14.26
N GLN A 39 7.20 -2.28 -14.84
CA GLN A 39 7.96 -1.21 -14.19
C GLN A 39 7.09 0.05 -14.12
N GLY A 40 6.78 0.48 -12.89
CA GLY A 40 6.04 1.69 -12.59
C GLY A 40 6.72 2.44 -11.46
N ARG A 41 6.73 3.78 -11.54
CA ARG A 41 7.30 4.62 -10.48
C ARG A 41 6.46 4.53 -9.21
N ASP A 42 5.14 4.64 -9.36
CA ASP A 42 4.20 4.75 -8.26
C ASP A 42 3.65 3.38 -7.83
N ILE A 43 3.20 3.30 -6.58
CA ILE A 43 2.51 2.14 -6.01
C ILE A 43 1.03 2.52 -5.85
N ASP A 44 0.17 1.87 -6.63
CA ASP A 44 -1.27 2.12 -6.59
C ASP A 44 -1.95 1.13 -5.62
N ILE A 45 -2.44 1.62 -4.48
CA ILE A 45 -3.12 0.80 -3.45
C ILE A 45 -4.52 1.35 -3.17
N CYS A 46 -5.49 0.44 -3.08
CA CYS A 46 -6.83 0.71 -2.59
C CYS A 46 -7.02 0.05 -1.22
N ILE A 47 -7.53 0.81 -0.25
CA ILE A 47 -7.80 0.35 1.10
C ILE A 47 -9.30 0.14 1.27
N ILE A 48 -9.70 -1.04 1.70
CA ILE A 48 -11.08 -1.33 2.12
C ILE A 48 -11.12 -1.31 3.64
N PRO A 49 -11.77 -0.32 4.26
CA PRO A 49 -11.87 -0.25 5.71
C PRO A 49 -12.98 -1.18 6.23
N SER A 50 -12.84 -1.67 7.46
CA SER A 50 -13.83 -2.51 8.15
C SER A 50 -15.04 -1.72 8.68
N LYS A 51 -14.93 -0.39 8.71
CA LYS A 51 -15.95 0.57 9.12
C LYS A 51 -15.74 1.90 8.41
N GLU A 52 -16.70 2.81 8.52
CA GLU A 52 -16.51 4.17 8.01
C GLU A 52 -15.34 4.88 8.72
N LEU A 53 -14.46 5.51 7.93
CA LEU A 53 -13.29 6.21 8.46
C LEU A 53 -13.62 7.66 8.80
N GLY A 54 -13.38 8.01 10.06
CA GLY A 54 -13.35 9.39 10.51
C GLY A 54 -12.12 10.14 10.01
N LEU A 55 -12.13 11.47 10.12
CA LEU A 55 -11.05 12.34 9.64
C LEU A 55 -9.68 11.97 10.22
N ARG A 56 -9.62 11.67 11.52
CA ARG A 56 -8.35 11.28 12.19
C ARG A 56 -7.76 10.01 11.61
N GLU A 57 -8.58 8.98 11.39
CA GLU A 57 -8.14 7.69 10.85
C GLU A 57 -7.61 7.85 9.43
N ARG A 58 -8.31 8.63 8.59
CA ARG A 58 -7.87 8.96 7.23
C ARG A 58 -6.50 9.65 7.23
N LEU A 59 -6.36 10.71 8.03
CA LEU A 59 -5.10 11.45 8.14
C LEU A 59 -3.96 10.59 8.67
N SER A 60 -4.22 9.72 9.66
CA SER A 60 -3.20 8.80 10.19
C SER A 60 -2.73 7.79 9.15
N ILE A 61 -3.63 7.26 8.31
CA ILE A 61 -3.25 6.37 7.20
C ILE A 61 -2.42 7.13 6.18
N GLU A 62 -2.90 8.27 5.70
CA GLU A 62 -2.23 9.09 4.69
C GLU A 62 -0.82 9.54 5.13
N SER A 63 -0.63 9.89 6.40
CA SER A 63 0.68 10.33 6.90
C SER A 63 1.66 9.19 7.18
N SER A 64 1.20 7.94 7.16
CA SER A 64 2.03 6.77 7.52
C SER A 64 2.64 6.08 6.31
N VAL A 65 2.10 6.29 5.11
CA VAL A 65 2.64 5.73 3.87
C VAL A 65 3.68 6.68 3.24
N PRO A 66 4.82 6.16 2.76
CA PRO A 66 5.93 6.95 2.21
C PRO A 66 5.65 7.59 0.84
#